data_AF-A0A2T0Y089-F1
#
_entry.id   AF-A0A2T0Y089-F1
#
_cell.length_a   1.000
_cell.length_b   1.000
_cell.length_c   1.000
_cell.angle_alpha   90.00
_cell.angle_beta   90.00
_cell.angle_gamma   90.00
#
_symmetry.space_group_name_H-M   'P 1'
#
loop_
_entity.id
_entity.type
_entity.pdbx_description
1 polymer ?
#
loop_
_entity_poly.entity_id
_entity_poly.type
_entity_poly.pdbx_seq_one_letter_code
_entity_poly.pdbx_strand_id
1 'polypeptide(L)'
;MRWRTALVAAVTGLLALLAPLAVAPTANAHGWITNPPSRQDHCSNGNLSFDCGGLQYEPQSVEAPKGSMQCSGGSGFDILDDESKPWPRTTIGSSVTMRWQLTAMHSTSTWEYFVDGVLHRTFDDGGARPDAVVEHTLDSLPAGDHTILARWNVADTAMAFYACVDVTVGSGGGQPDPDPEPDPEPEPGDCQAAAWDPAAAYLNGDQVSHEGREYQAKWWTRGEDPSTAGDWGAWSDLGAC
;
A
#
# COMPACT_ATOMS: atom_id res chain seq x y z
N MET A 1 32.15 55.82 61.42
CA MET A 1 33.31 54.90 61.37
C MET A 1 32.79 53.48 61.24
N ARG A 2 33.34 52.73 60.26
CA ARG A 2 33.21 51.28 59.98
C ARG A 2 32.07 50.82 59.04
N TRP A 3 32.50 50.57 57.80
CA TRP A 3 31.84 49.78 56.76
C TRP A 3 31.70 48.31 57.15
N ARG A 4 30.60 47.67 56.71
CA ARG A 4 30.59 46.25 56.32
C ARG A 4 29.64 46.06 55.14
N THR A 5 30.23 45.87 53.97
CA THR A 5 29.61 45.33 52.77
C THR A 5 29.18 43.88 53.02
N ALA A 6 27.93 43.54 52.68
CA ALA A 6 27.49 42.16 52.55
C ALA A 6 27.05 41.94 51.09
N LEU A 7 27.88 41.20 50.36
CA LEU A 7 27.60 40.72 49.01
C LEU A 7 26.46 39.70 49.09
N VAL A 8 25.31 40.01 48.51
CA VAL A 8 24.28 39.01 48.21
C VAL A 8 24.68 38.38 46.87
N ALA A 9 25.22 37.16 46.92
CA ALA A 9 25.48 36.37 45.73
C ALA A 9 24.13 35.93 45.14
N ALA A 10 23.77 36.47 43.98
CA ALA A 10 22.65 35.96 43.18
C ALA A 10 23.11 34.66 42.52
N VAL A 11 22.65 33.52 43.05
CA VAL A 11 22.78 32.22 42.39
C VAL A 11 21.64 32.11 41.38
N THR A 12 21.87 32.50 40.14
CA THR A 12 20.98 32.16 39.02
C THR A 12 21.19 30.68 38.71
N GLY A 13 20.35 29.81 39.26
CA GLY A 13 20.29 28.40 38.87
C GLY A 13 19.78 28.28 37.44
N LEU A 14 20.67 27.97 36.51
CA LEU A 14 20.31 27.56 35.15
C LEU A 14 19.78 26.12 35.23
N LEU A 15 18.47 25.95 35.39
CA LEU A 15 17.83 24.65 35.17
C LEU A 15 17.88 24.36 33.67
N ALA A 16 18.85 23.55 33.24
CA ALA A 16 18.80 22.91 31.93
C ALA A 16 17.62 21.93 31.96
N LEU A 17 16.50 22.34 31.37
CA LEU A 17 15.40 21.44 31.02
C LEU A 17 15.93 20.43 29.99
N LEU A 18 16.44 19.30 30.46
CA LEU A 18 16.57 18.11 29.63
C LEU A 18 15.15 17.64 29.33
N ALA A 19 14.59 18.12 28.21
CA ALA A 19 13.41 17.50 27.63
C ALA A 19 13.79 16.06 27.25
N PRO A 20 13.06 15.04 27.72
CA PRO A 20 13.28 13.69 27.22
C PRO A 20 13.04 13.72 25.71
N LEU A 21 14.00 13.22 24.94
CA LEU A 21 13.81 12.88 23.53
C LEU A 21 12.71 11.82 23.49
N ALA A 22 11.47 12.23 23.25
CA ALA A 22 10.37 11.32 23.03
C ALA A 22 10.66 10.58 21.72
N VAL A 23 11.11 9.32 21.83
CA VAL A 23 11.10 8.41 20.69
C VAL A 23 9.63 8.18 20.37
N ALA A 24 9.18 8.67 19.22
CA ALA A 24 7.82 8.44 18.78
C ALA A 24 7.60 6.92 18.62
N PRO A 25 6.45 6.37 19.07
CA PRO A 25 6.14 4.97 18.79
C PRO A 25 6.10 4.76 17.27
N THR A 26 6.74 3.69 16.81
CA THR A 26 6.57 3.22 15.43
C THR A 26 5.13 2.72 15.27
N ALA A 27 4.48 3.09 14.18
CA ALA A 27 3.17 2.57 13.84
C ALA A 27 3.38 1.33 12.97
N ASN A 28 3.06 0.13 13.46
CA ASN A 28 2.97 -1.03 12.57
C ASN A 28 1.68 -0.96 11.72
N ALA A 29 1.47 0.16 11.02
CA ALA A 29 0.53 0.29 9.92
C ALA A 29 1.15 -0.33 8.69
N HIS A 30 0.28 -0.75 7.78
CA HIS A 30 0.71 -1.50 6.63
C HIS A 30 -0.30 -1.26 5.53
N GLY A 31 0.15 -0.61 4.46
CA GLY A 31 -0.67 -0.37 3.28
C GLY A 31 0.10 0.32 2.18
N TRP A 32 -0.37 0.15 0.95
CA TRP A 32 0.21 0.75 -0.24
C TRP A 32 -0.87 0.97 -1.31
N ILE A 33 -0.56 1.74 -2.35
CA ILE A 33 -1.47 1.98 -3.46
C ILE A 33 -1.30 0.88 -4.51
N THR A 34 -2.39 0.21 -4.82
CA THR A 34 -2.46 -0.87 -5.83
C THR A 34 -3.00 -0.38 -7.17
N ASN A 35 -3.76 0.72 -7.21
CA ASN A 35 -4.25 1.30 -8.46
C ASN A 35 -4.37 2.84 -8.40
N PRO A 36 -3.86 3.56 -9.41
CA PRO A 36 -2.76 3.13 -10.29
C PRO A 36 -1.57 2.61 -9.45
N PRO A 37 -0.84 1.59 -9.92
CA PRO A 37 0.20 0.92 -9.13
C PRO A 37 1.27 1.90 -8.66
N SER A 38 1.60 1.83 -7.38
CA SER A 38 2.73 2.57 -6.81
C SER A 38 4.07 1.92 -7.15
N ARG A 39 5.17 2.63 -6.93
CA ARG A 39 6.53 2.11 -7.10
C ARG A 39 6.74 0.82 -6.30
N GLN A 40 6.29 0.78 -5.04
CA GLN A 40 6.39 -0.44 -4.23
C GLN A 40 5.46 -1.57 -4.72
N ASP A 41 4.31 -1.26 -5.33
CA ASP A 41 3.43 -2.27 -5.95
C ASP A 41 4.10 -2.92 -7.17
N HIS A 42 4.75 -2.11 -8.00
CA HIS A 42 5.57 -2.61 -9.11
C HIS A 42 6.70 -3.52 -8.62
N CYS A 43 7.34 -3.18 -7.51
CA CYS A 43 8.37 -4.00 -6.88
C CYS A 43 7.80 -5.36 -6.43
N SER A 44 6.66 -5.38 -5.73
CA SER A 44 6.08 -6.63 -5.23
C SER A 44 5.52 -7.53 -6.33
N ASN A 45 5.03 -6.94 -7.43
CA ASN A 45 4.49 -7.69 -8.56
C ASN A 45 5.58 -8.24 -9.50
N GLY A 46 6.86 -7.94 -9.28
CA GLY A 46 7.98 -8.48 -10.07
C GLY A 46 8.06 -7.97 -11.51
N ASN A 47 7.36 -6.88 -11.83
CA ASN A 47 7.21 -6.35 -13.20
C ASN A 47 8.30 -5.34 -13.59
N LEU A 48 9.46 -5.36 -12.93
CA LEU A 48 10.53 -4.38 -13.11
C LEU A 48 11.79 -5.00 -13.73
N SER A 49 12.50 -4.20 -14.52
CA SER A 49 13.79 -4.60 -15.12
C SER A 49 14.97 -4.46 -14.15
N PHE A 50 14.70 -4.20 -12.87
CA PHE A 50 15.69 -3.98 -11.83
C PHE A 50 15.18 -4.56 -10.50
N ASP A 51 16.12 -4.90 -9.62
CA ASP A 51 15.84 -5.49 -8.31
C ASP A 51 15.45 -4.41 -7.30
N CYS A 52 14.35 -4.62 -6.57
CA CYS A 52 13.89 -3.76 -5.49
C CYS A 52 14.35 -4.20 -4.09
N GLY A 53 15.09 -5.30 -4.00
CA GLY A 53 15.58 -5.84 -2.74
C GLY A 53 14.43 -6.26 -1.81
N GLY A 54 14.55 -5.94 -0.52
CA GLY A 54 13.57 -6.34 0.50
C GLY A 54 12.15 -5.83 0.25
N LEU A 55 12.01 -4.68 -0.41
CA LEU A 55 10.72 -4.02 -0.65
C LEU A 55 9.71 -4.91 -1.40
N GLN A 56 10.18 -5.79 -2.29
CA GLN A 56 9.29 -6.68 -3.04
C GLN A 56 8.49 -7.66 -2.16
N TYR A 57 8.96 -7.92 -0.94
CA TYR A 57 8.31 -8.83 0.00
C TYR A 57 7.39 -8.10 0.99
N GLU A 58 7.50 -6.78 1.06
CA GLU A 58 6.78 -5.96 2.04
C GLU A 58 6.41 -4.56 1.52
N PRO A 59 5.69 -4.47 0.38
CA PRO A 59 5.29 -3.18 -0.21
C PRO A 59 4.48 -2.31 0.77
N GLN A 60 3.78 -2.95 1.70
CA GLN A 60 2.99 -2.30 2.75
C GLN A 60 3.80 -1.52 3.79
N SER A 61 5.13 -1.68 3.86
CA SER A 61 5.94 -1.27 5.02
C SER A 61 6.68 0.06 4.85
N VAL A 62 6.35 0.88 3.84
CA VAL A 62 7.03 2.17 3.57
C VAL A 62 6.58 3.24 4.58
N GLU A 63 7.03 3.06 5.82
CA GLU A 63 6.71 3.89 6.98
C GLU A 63 7.88 4.82 7.34
N ALA A 64 7.58 6.11 7.57
CA ALA A 64 8.55 7.07 8.07
C ALA A 64 7.86 8.17 8.90
N PRO A 65 8.62 9.00 9.67
CA PRO A 65 8.03 10.14 10.38
C PRO A 65 7.24 11.06 9.43
N LYS A 66 6.14 11.64 9.93
CA LYS A 66 5.30 12.58 9.17
C LYS A 66 6.07 13.76 8.60
N GLY A 67 5.61 14.25 7.45
CA GLY A 67 6.09 15.51 6.86
C GLY A 67 7.15 15.36 5.77
N SER A 68 7.58 14.13 5.46
CA SER A 68 8.50 13.88 4.35
C SER A 68 7.84 14.13 2.99
N MET A 69 8.66 14.44 1.98
CA MET A 69 8.27 14.60 0.58
C MET A 69 9.00 13.62 -0.34
N GLN A 70 9.67 12.63 0.24
CA GLN A 70 10.35 11.55 -0.48
C GLN A 70 9.39 10.38 -0.70
N CYS A 71 9.60 9.62 -1.77
CA CYS A 71 8.81 8.42 -2.08
C CYS A 71 9.02 7.34 -1.02
N SER A 72 10.24 7.22 -0.49
CA SER A 72 10.54 6.33 0.64
C SER A 72 10.01 6.87 1.98
N GLY A 73 9.58 8.13 2.04
CA GLY A 73 9.35 8.84 3.30
C GLY A 73 10.64 9.16 4.09
N GLY A 74 11.82 8.74 3.64
CA GLY A 74 13.05 8.67 4.44
C GLY A 74 13.15 7.38 5.26
N SER A 75 12.40 6.34 4.90
CA SER A 75 12.56 4.97 5.41
C SER A 75 13.83 4.31 4.85
N GLY A 76 14.07 3.03 5.17
CA GLY A 76 15.19 2.27 4.59
C GLY A 76 15.00 1.85 3.13
N PHE A 77 13.88 2.19 2.49
CA PHE A 77 13.54 1.80 1.12
C PHE A 77 14.00 2.85 0.10
N ASP A 78 15.27 3.27 0.19
CA ASP A 78 15.85 4.37 -0.60
C ASP A 78 15.74 4.18 -2.13
N ILE A 79 15.57 2.94 -2.61
CA ILE A 79 15.38 2.68 -4.05
C ILE A 79 14.16 3.41 -4.60
N LEU A 80 13.14 3.63 -3.77
CA LEU A 80 11.93 4.36 -4.14
C LEU A 80 12.21 5.81 -4.52
N ASP A 81 13.33 6.39 -4.08
CA ASP A 81 13.74 7.77 -4.39
C ASP A 81 14.73 7.83 -5.57
N ASP A 82 15.14 6.69 -6.14
CA ASP A 82 16.09 6.64 -7.24
C ASP A 82 15.40 6.91 -8.59
N GLU A 83 15.35 8.18 -8.97
CA GLU A 83 14.82 8.65 -10.27
C GLU A 83 15.65 8.20 -11.49
N SER A 84 16.83 7.57 -11.31
CA SER A 84 17.58 7.00 -12.43
C SER A 84 17.02 5.66 -12.90
N LYS A 85 16.13 5.04 -12.12
CA LYS A 85 15.48 3.77 -12.46
C LYS A 85 14.34 4.01 -13.46
N PRO A 86 14.12 3.08 -14.40
CA PRO A 86 13.03 3.18 -15.36
C PRO A 86 11.68 2.79 -14.72
N TRP A 87 11.19 3.60 -13.78
CA TRP A 87 9.89 3.38 -13.14
C TRP A 87 8.76 3.37 -14.18
N PRO A 88 7.90 2.35 -14.21
CA PRO A 88 6.75 2.31 -15.11
C PRO A 88 5.79 3.46 -14.81
N ARG A 89 5.19 4.02 -15.86
CA ARG A 89 4.27 5.15 -15.76
C ARG A 89 2.89 4.75 -16.28
N THR A 90 1.87 4.87 -15.42
CA THR A 90 0.49 4.51 -15.77
C THR A 90 -0.17 5.66 -16.53
N THR A 91 -0.74 5.40 -17.70
CA THR A 91 -1.52 6.42 -18.42
C THR A 91 -2.90 6.57 -17.80
N ILE A 92 -3.27 7.79 -17.41
CA ILE A 92 -4.54 8.10 -16.74
C ILE A 92 -5.22 9.33 -17.36
N GLY A 93 -6.49 9.55 -17.01
CA GLY A 93 -7.21 10.78 -17.30
C GLY A 93 -6.85 11.92 -16.35
N SER A 94 -7.46 13.08 -16.54
CA SER A 94 -7.38 14.18 -15.56
C SER A 94 -8.15 13.90 -14.26
N SER A 95 -8.93 12.81 -14.23
CA SER A 95 -9.55 12.21 -13.06
C SER A 95 -9.07 10.76 -12.91
N VAL A 96 -8.74 10.36 -11.69
CA VAL A 96 -8.34 8.98 -11.36
C VAL A 96 -8.74 8.63 -9.93
N THR A 97 -9.17 7.39 -9.71
CA THR A 97 -9.37 6.84 -8.36
C THR A 97 -8.09 6.16 -7.88
N MET A 98 -7.55 6.67 -6.78
CA MET A 98 -6.43 6.07 -6.05
C MET A 98 -6.97 5.03 -5.08
N ARG A 99 -6.53 3.78 -5.22
CA ARG A 99 -6.93 2.65 -4.39
C ARG A 99 -5.77 2.19 -3.51
N TRP A 100 -5.98 2.24 -2.21
CA TRP A 100 -5.11 1.66 -1.21
C TRP A 100 -5.57 0.27 -0.81
N GLN A 101 -4.61 -0.63 -0.60
CA GLN A 101 -4.80 -1.90 0.11
C GLN A 101 -4.11 -1.79 1.46
N LEU A 102 -4.88 -1.95 2.54
CA LEU A 102 -4.37 -1.95 3.92
C LEU A 102 -4.38 -3.37 4.48
N THR A 103 -3.26 -3.81 5.04
CA THR A 103 -3.19 -5.09 5.79
C THR A 103 -3.31 -4.86 7.29
N ALA A 104 -3.06 -3.62 7.74
CA ALA A 104 -3.37 -3.17 9.09
C ALA A 104 -4.06 -1.81 9.03
N MET A 105 -5.36 -1.77 9.35
CA MET A 105 -6.16 -0.53 9.38
C MET A 105 -5.93 0.21 10.70
N HIS A 106 -5.29 1.38 10.66
CA HIS A 106 -5.03 2.22 11.84
C HIS A 106 -5.93 3.46 11.88
N SER A 107 -6.11 4.03 13.07
CA SER A 107 -6.77 5.33 13.21
C SER A 107 -6.04 6.34 12.31
N THR A 108 -6.78 7.02 11.44
CA THR A 108 -6.21 7.84 10.37
C THR A 108 -6.61 9.29 10.55
N SER A 109 -5.63 10.20 10.49
CA SER A 109 -5.94 11.63 10.48
C SER A 109 -6.30 12.06 9.06
N THR A 110 -5.36 11.95 8.13
CA THR A 110 -5.56 12.45 6.77
C THR A 110 -4.84 11.60 5.73
N TRP A 111 -5.36 11.63 4.52
CA TRP A 111 -4.71 11.19 3.30
C TRP A 111 -4.37 12.42 2.46
N GLU A 112 -3.09 12.66 2.21
CA GLU A 112 -2.63 13.81 1.42
C GLU A 112 -2.04 13.32 0.11
N TYR A 113 -2.43 13.96 -0.99
CA TYR A 113 -1.92 13.68 -2.33
C TYR A 113 -1.22 14.91 -2.87
N PHE A 114 0.03 14.75 -3.28
CA PHE A 114 0.87 15.79 -3.86
C PHE A 114 1.18 15.44 -5.30
N VAL A 115 1.10 16.42 -6.20
CA VAL A 115 1.53 16.28 -7.60
C VAL A 115 2.80 17.09 -7.76
N ASP A 116 3.91 16.42 -8.12
CA ASP A 116 5.24 17.03 -8.26
C ASP A 116 5.65 17.89 -7.05
N GLY A 117 5.33 17.40 -5.84
CA GLY A 117 5.65 18.05 -4.57
C GLY A 117 4.69 19.15 -4.13
N VAL A 118 3.65 19.46 -4.90
CA VAL A 118 2.62 20.44 -4.53
C VAL A 118 1.37 19.72 -4.02
N LEU A 119 0.86 20.10 -2.85
CA LEU A 119 -0.36 19.51 -2.30
C LEU A 119 -1.53 19.75 -3.25
N HIS A 120 -2.14 18.66 -3.71
CA HIS A 120 -3.26 18.65 -4.65
C HIS A 120 -4.60 18.40 -3.95
N ARG A 121 -4.65 17.42 -3.04
CA ARG A 121 -5.88 17.06 -2.31
C ARG A 121 -5.59 16.48 -0.94
N THR A 122 -6.51 16.72 -0.01
CA THR A 122 -6.53 16.11 1.32
C THR A 122 -7.90 15.49 1.57
N PHE A 123 -7.92 14.28 2.10
CA PHE A 123 -9.09 13.63 2.69
C PHE A 123 -8.85 13.51 4.20
N ASP A 124 -9.84 13.89 5.00
CA ASP A 124 -9.74 13.94 6.47
C ASP A 124 -10.68 12.91 7.09
N ASP A 125 -10.10 11.91 7.75
CA ASP A 125 -10.82 10.84 8.43
C ASP A 125 -11.11 11.20 9.90
N GLY A 126 -10.57 12.30 10.41
CA GLY A 126 -10.85 12.79 11.77
C GLY A 126 -10.45 11.81 12.88
N GLY A 127 -9.53 10.88 12.62
CA GLY A 127 -9.15 9.80 13.55
C GLY A 127 -9.99 8.53 13.40
N ALA A 128 -10.89 8.44 12.41
CA ALA A 128 -11.61 7.20 12.13
C ALA A 128 -10.64 6.09 11.70
N ARG A 129 -11.06 4.84 11.91
CA ARG A 129 -10.37 3.68 11.37
C ARG A 129 -10.95 3.41 9.96
N PRO A 130 -10.14 3.44 8.89
CA PRO A 130 -10.60 3.19 7.55
C PRO A 130 -10.90 1.69 7.34
N ASP A 131 -11.59 1.39 6.24
CA ASP A 131 -11.74 0.02 5.75
C ASP A 131 -10.40 -0.53 5.22
N ALA A 132 -10.36 -1.84 4.97
CA ALA A 132 -9.15 -2.50 4.43
C ALA A 132 -8.81 -2.04 3.01
N VAL A 133 -9.80 -1.49 2.30
CA VAL A 133 -9.66 -0.88 0.98
C VAL A 133 -10.12 0.57 1.11
N VAL A 134 -9.29 1.50 0.64
CA VAL A 134 -9.61 2.92 0.65
C VAL A 134 -9.51 3.48 -0.75
N GLU A 135 -10.54 4.15 -1.21
CA GLU A 135 -10.60 4.73 -2.55
C GLU A 135 -10.83 6.24 -2.50
N HIS A 136 -10.02 6.97 -3.26
CA HIS A 136 -10.00 8.42 -3.28
C HIS A 136 -9.91 8.93 -4.71
N THR A 137 -10.88 9.71 -5.16
CA THR A 137 -10.85 10.30 -6.50
C THR A 137 -10.08 11.63 -6.51
N LEU A 138 -9.04 11.68 -7.33
CA LEU A 138 -8.29 12.89 -7.65
C LEU A 138 -8.78 13.43 -8.99
N ASP A 139 -9.34 14.63 -8.98
CA ASP A 139 -9.76 15.33 -10.20
C ASP A 139 -8.77 16.44 -10.57
N SER A 140 -8.94 17.00 -11.77
CA SER A 140 -8.21 18.19 -12.22
C SER A 140 -6.69 18.02 -12.21
N LEU A 141 -6.20 16.81 -12.47
CA LEU A 141 -4.77 16.56 -12.61
C LEU A 141 -4.20 17.29 -13.83
N PRO A 142 -3.01 17.91 -13.71
CA PRO A 142 -2.34 18.56 -14.84
C PRO A 142 -1.98 17.52 -15.90
N ALA A 143 -2.01 17.92 -17.18
CA ALA A 143 -1.62 17.05 -18.28
C ALA A 143 -0.09 16.94 -18.38
N GLY A 144 0.40 15.74 -18.74
CA GLY A 144 1.82 15.43 -18.87
C GLY A 144 2.27 14.31 -17.94
N ASP A 145 3.58 14.13 -17.86
CA ASP A 145 4.19 13.16 -16.95
C ASP A 145 4.35 13.79 -15.56
N HIS A 146 3.81 13.10 -14.56
CA HIS A 146 3.82 13.54 -13.17
C HIS A 146 4.19 12.40 -12.24
N THR A 147 4.64 12.74 -11.04
CA THR A 147 4.72 11.80 -9.93
C THR A 147 3.78 12.26 -8.82
N ILE A 148 2.85 11.38 -8.46
CA ILE A 148 1.92 11.60 -7.35
C ILE A 148 2.53 10.98 -6.10
N LEU A 149 2.83 11.80 -5.09
CA LEU A 149 3.15 11.30 -3.75
C LEU A 149 1.87 11.25 -2.93
N ALA A 150 1.52 10.08 -2.43
CA ALA A 150 0.46 9.90 -1.46
C ALA A 150 1.05 9.68 -0.06
N ARG A 151 0.53 10.41 0.92
CA ARG A 151 0.94 10.36 2.32
C ARG A 151 -0.25 10.05 3.21
N TRP A 152 -0.24 8.87 3.82
CA TRP A 152 -1.23 8.44 4.80
C TRP A 152 -0.74 8.77 6.20
N ASN A 153 -1.37 9.76 6.85
CA ASN A 153 -1.04 10.18 8.21
C ASN A 153 -1.84 9.37 9.24
N VAL A 154 -1.15 8.54 10.03
CA VAL A 154 -1.75 7.78 11.14
C VAL A 154 -2.08 8.74 12.29
N ALA A 155 -3.28 8.71 12.85
CA ALA A 155 -3.75 9.74 13.79
C ALA A 155 -3.03 9.70 15.15
N ASP A 156 -2.77 8.49 15.68
CA ASP A 156 -2.31 8.27 17.06
C ASP A 156 -0.79 8.02 17.18
N THR A 157 -0.05 8.17 16.09
CA THR A 157 1.42 8.07 16.07
C THR A 157 2.07 9.29 15.38
N ALA A 158 3.40 9.38 15.42
CA ALA A 158 4.13 10.41 14.66
C ALA A 158 4.46 9.98 13.22
N MET A 159 3.94 8.84 12.78
CA MET A 159 4.36 8.16 11.55
C MET A 159 3.34 8.33 10.43
N ALA A 160 3.80 8.17 9.20
CA ALA A 160 3.00 8.16 7.99
C ALA A 160 3.53 7.10 7.02
N PHE A 161 2.67 6.71 6.08
CA PHE A 161 3.01 5.80 4.98
C PHE A 161 3.10 6.59 3.69
N TYR A 162 4.08 6.23 2.87
CA TYR A 162 4.45 6.97 1.67
C TYR A 162 4.37 6.06 0.44
N ALA A 163 3.68 6.53 -0.60
CA ALA A 163 3.59 5.83 -1.87
C ALA A 163 3.72 6.82 -3.02
N CYS A 164 4.70 6.60 -3.90
CA CYS A 164 4.78 7.33 -5.15
C CYS A 164 4.13 6.53 -6.28
N VAL A 165 3.38 7.22 -7.12
CA VAL A 165 2.77 6.69 -8.34
C VAL A 165 3.21 7.56 -9.51
N ASP A 166 3.88 6.96 -10.47
CA ASP A 166 4.29 7.65 -11.71
C ASP A 166 3.17 7.54 -12.75
N VAL A 167 2.70 8.69 -13.25
CA VAL A 167 1.55 8.75 -14.17
C VAL A 167 1.80 9.65 -15.38
N THR A 168 1.22 9.29 -16.53
CA THR A 168 1.07 10.18 -17.70
C THR A 168 -0.39 10.58 -17.78
N VAL A 169 -0.69 11.85 -17.51
CA VAL A 169 -2.04 12.41 -17.63
C VAL A 169 -2.24 12.91 -19.05
N GLY A 170 -3.18 12.32 -19.78
CA GLY A 170 -3.41 12.66 -21.19
C GLY A 170 -4.89 12.63 -21.59
N SER A 171 -5.18 13.23 -22.75
CA SER A 171 -6.53 13.33 -23.32
C SER A 171 -7.16 11.98 -23.73
N GLY A 172 -6.41 10.88 -23.59
CA GLY A 172 -6.83 9.52 -23.93
C GLY A 172 -7.16 8.65 -22.72
N GLY A 173 -7.00 9.16 -21.50
CA GLY A 173 -7.50 8.50 -20.31
C GLY A 173 -8.96 8.87 -20.12
N GLY A 174 -9.86 8.22 -20.85
CA GLY A 174 -11.12 7.90 -20.19
C GLY A 174 -10.74 7.23 -18.87
N GLN A 175 -11.38 7.65 -17.78
CA GLN A 175 -11.48 6.76 -16.63
C GLN A 175 -11.78 5.36 -17.22
N PRO A 176 -11.12 4.24 -16.82
CA PRO A 176 -11.97 3.07 -16.66
C PRO A 176 -13.15 3.60 -15.83
N ASP A 177 -14.38 3.42 -16.32
CA ASP A 177 -15.60 3.85 -15.63
C ASP A 177 -15.43 3.75 -14.10
N PRO A 178 -16.09 4.59 -13.26
CA PRO A 178 -16.24 4.17 -11.87
C PRO A 178 -16.65 2.70 -11.94
N ASP A 179 -15.86 1.82 -11.31
CA ASP A 179 -16.09 0.38 -11.33
C ASP A 179 -17.61 0.21 -11.31
N PRO A 180 -18.24 -0.38 -12.36
CA PRO A 180 -19.69 -0.43 -12.42
C PRO A 180 -20.14 -0.90 -11.04
N GLU A 181 -21.10 -0.19 -10.41
CA GLU A 181 -21.81 -0.71 -9.22
C GLU A 181 -21.89 -2.21 -9.43
N PRO A 182 -21.36 -3.05 -8.51
CA PRO A 182 -21.03 -4.44 -8.81
C PRO A 182 -22.17 -5.01 -9.64
N ASP A 183 -21.89 -5.21 -10.94
CA ASP A 183 -22.83 -5.88 -11.84
C ASP A 183 -23.19 -7.15 -11.07
N PRO A 184 -24.48 -7.42 -10.78
CA PRO A 184 -24.86 -8.53 -9.91
C PRO A 184 -24.02 -9.72 -10.33
N GLU A 185 -23.19 -10.18 -9.38
CA GLU A 185 -22.27 -11.28 -9.52
C GLU A 185 -22.93 -12.31 -10.44
N PRO A 186 -22.30 -12.70 -11.58
CA PRO A 186 -22.88 -13.76 -12.39
C PRO A 186 -23.09 -14.90 -11.41
N GLU A 187 -24.35 -15.29 -11.19
CA GLU A 187 -24.64 -16.36 -10.25
C GLU A 187 -23.67 -17.51 -10.56
N PRO A 188 -22.97 -18.06 -9.55
CA PRO A 188 -21.96 -19.09 -9.76
C PRO A 188 -22.54 -20.09 -10.75
N GLY A 189 -21.90 -20.21 -11.90
CA GLY A 189 -22.30 -21.24 -12.83
C GLY A 189 -21.94 -22.53 -12.13
N ASP A 190 -22.94 -23.31 -11.70
CA ASP A 190 -22.74 -24.54 -10.94
C ASP A 190 -21.50 -25.29 -11.44
N CYS A 191 -20.45 -25.34 -10.61
CA CYS A 191 -19.25 -26.07 -10.95
C CYS A 191 -19.65 -27.49 -11.36
N GLN A 192 -19.24 -27.90 -12.56
CA GLN A 192 -19.62 -29.19 -13.12
C GLN A 192 -18.84 -30.31 -12.45
N ALA A 193 -17.61 -30.00 -12.01
CA ALA A 193 -16.79 -30.87 -11.20
C ALA A 193 -17.29 -30.99 -9.76
N ALA A 194 -17.20 -32.21 -9.21
CA ALA A 194 -17.55 -32.47 -7.82
C ALA A 194 -16.65 -31.69 -6.85
N ALA A 195 -17.19 -31.30 -5.69
CA ALA A 195 -16.41 -30.61 -4.66
C ALA A 195 -15.19 -31.44 -4.23
N TRP A 196 -14.04 -30.77 -4.06
CA TRP A 196 -12.82 -31.40 -3.58
C TRP A 196 -13.02 -31.95 -2.16
N ASP A 197 -12.60 -33.20 -1.97
CA ASP A 197 -12.61 -33.92 -0.70
C ASP A 197 -11.15 -34.21 -0.30
N PRO A 198 -10.65 -33.66 0.83
CA PRO A 198 -9.29 -33.93 1.30
C PRO A 198 -9.01 -35.41 1.59
N ALA A 199 -10.05 -36.22 1.80
CA ALA A 199 -9.91 -37.65 2.05
C ALA A 199 -9.88 -38.50 0.78
N ALA A 200 -10.27 -37.95 -0.38
CA ALA A 200 -10.30 -38.66 -1.66
C ALA A 200 -8.94 -38.62 -2.38
N ALA A 201 -8.66 -39.65 -3.16
CA ALA A 201 -7.48 -39.70 -4.02
C ALA A 201 -7.88 -39.36 -5.46
N TYR A 202 -7.15 -38.46 -6.09
CA TYR A 202 -7.39 -37.94 -7.43
C TYR A 202 -6.26 -38.34 -8.37
N LEU A 203 -6.58 -38.82 -9.56
CA LEU A 203 -5.64 -39.20 -10.62
C LEU A 203 -5.38 -38.04 -11.57
N ASN A 204 -4.32 -38.14 -12.39
CA ASN A 204 -4.07 -37.18 -13.46
C ASN A 204 -5.32 -37.02 -14.34
N GLY A 205 -5.78 -35.79 -14.50
CA GLY A 205 -6.98 -35.48 -15.29
C GLY A 205 -8.27 -35.34 -14.49
N ASP A 206 -8.32 -35.82 -13.25
CA ASP A 206 -9.50 -35.66 -12.41
C ASP A 206 -9.74 -34.17 -12.11
N GLN A 207 -11.00 -33.75 -12.19
CA GLN A 207 -11.41 -32.38 -11.93
C GLN A 207 -12.23 -32.28 -10.65
N VAL A 208 -12.00 -31.21 -9.90
CA VAL A 208 -12.72 -30.89 -8.67
C VAL A 208 -13.07 -29.41 -8.62
N SER A 209 -14.12 -29.08 -7.87
CA SER A 209 -14.42 -27.70 -7.51
C SER A 209 -13.96 -27.37 -6.10
N HIS A 210 -13.36 -26.20 -5.92
CA HIS A 210 -12.95 -25.68 -4.62
C HIS A 210 -13.00 -24.16 -4.64
N GLU A 211 -13.64 -23.55 -3.63
CA GLU A 211 -13.72 -22.08 -3.47
C GLU A 211 -14.16 -21.30 -4.73
N GLY A 212 -15.16 -21.82 -5.46
CA GLY A 212 -15.69 -21.16 -6.67
C GLY A 212 -14.77 -21.24 -7.89
N ARG A 213 -13.97 -22.30 -7.97
CA ARG A 213 -13.02 -22.55 -9.06
C ARG A 213 -12.94 -24.04 -9.38
N GLU A 214 -12.70 -24.36 -10.65
CA GLU A 214 -12.39 -25.74 -11.06
C GLU A 214 -10.88 -25.96 -11.13
N TYR A 215 -10.45 -27.14 -10.71
CA TYR A 215 -9.06 -27.55 -10.71
C TYR A 215 -8.90 -28.92 -11.34
N GLN A 216 -7.79 -29.14 -12.03
CA GLN A 216 -7.42 -30.44 -12.59
C GLN A 216 -6.16 -30.99 -11.94
N ALA A 217 -6.22 -32.24 -11.48
CA ALA A 217 -5.07 -32.93 -10.91
C ALA A 217 -4.02 -33.21 -12.01
N LYS A 218 -2.78 -32.80 -11.74
CA LYS A 218 -1.61 -33.00 -12.61
C LYS A 218 -0.99 -34.38 -12.44
N TRP A 219 -1.22 -35.05 -11.31
CA TRP A 219 -0.80 -36.43 -11.01
C TRP A 219 -1.61 -36.99 -9.85
N TRP A 220 -1.31 -38.23 -9.41
CA TRP A 220 -1.96 -38.82 -8.23
C TRP A 220 -1.77 -37.91 -7.01
N THR A 221 -2.84 -37.44 -6.39
CA THR A 221 -2.79 -36.60 -5.19
C THR A 221 -3.91 -36.92 -4.21
N ARG A 222 -3.68 -36.65 -2.92
CA ARG A 222 -4.66 -36.82 -1.84
C ARG A 222 -4.38 -35.82 -0.72
N GLY A 223 -5.38 -35.04 -0.35
CA GLY A 223 -5.30 -34.08 0.75
C GLY A 223 -4.50 -32.80 0.46
N GLU A 224 -3.89 -32.68 -0.72
CA GLU A 224 -3.28 -31.41 -1.16
C GLU A 224 -4.37 -30.45 -1.62
N ASP A 225 -4.35 -29.24 -1.07
CA ASP A 225 -5.37 -28.22 -1.26
C ASP A 225 -5.29 -27.60 -2.68
N PRO A 226 -6.39 -27.60 -3.47
CA PRO A 226 -6.42 -27.02 -4.80
C PRO A 226 -6.09 -25.53 -4.86
N SER A 227 -6.33 -24.76 -3.80
CA SER A 227 -5.99 -23.33 -3.74
C SER A 227 -4.48 -23.06 -3.85
N THR A 228 -3.66 -24.09 -3.63
CA THR A 228 -2.18 -24.04 -3.79
C THR A 228 -1.71 -24.35 -5.22
N ALA A 229 -2.62 -24.33 -6.20
CA ALA A 229 -2.31 -24.54 -7.61
C ALA A 229 -1.17 -23.63 -8.10
N GLY A 230 -0.27 -24.21 -8.89
CA GLY A 230 0.92 -23.53 -9.40
C GLY A 230 1.86 -24.50 -10.13
N ASP A 231 2.98 -23.99 -10.64
CA ASP A 231 3.93 -24.79 -11.44
C ASP A 231 4.40 -26.06 -10.70
N TRP A 232 4.53 -25.97 -9.38
CA TRP A 232 5.03 -27.04 -8.50
C TRP A 232 3.93 -27.77 -7.71
N GLY A 233 2.68 -27.31 -7.77
CA GLY A 233 1.54 -27.93 -7.08
C GLY A 233 0.93 -29.09 -7.87
N ALA A 234 0.20 -29.98 -7.20
CA ALA A 234 -0.51 -31.09 -7.84
C ALA A 234 -1.76 -30.66 -8.62
N TRP A 235 -2.20 -29.42 -8.47
CA TRP A 235 -3.40 -28.89 -9.12
C TRP A 235 -3.04 -27.85 -10.18
N SER A 236 -3.77 -27.90 -11.29
CA SER A 236 -3.84 -26.85 -12.30
C SER A 236 -5.18 -26.15 -12.16
N ASP A 237 -5.17 -24.83 -11.96
CA ASP A 237 -6.38 -24.02 -11.93
C ASP A 237 -6.96 -23.91 -13.35
N LEU A 238 -8.25 -24.22 -13.51
CA LEU A 238 -8.99 -24.14 -14.77
C LEU A 238 -9.83 -22.87 -14.90
N GLY A 239 -9.92 -22.06 -13.84
CA GLY A 239 -10.70 -20.83 -13.79
C GLY A 239 -11.86 -20.89 -12.81
N ALA A 240 -12.58 -19.77 -12.72
CA ALA A 240 -13.76 -19.65 -11.87
C ALA A 240 -14.96 -20.45 -12.40
N CYS A 241 -15.73 -20.99 -11.45
CA CYS A 241 -17.07 -21.54 -11.61
C CYS A 241 -17.86 -21.10 -10.36
#